data_AF-A0A8S1J149-F1
#
_entry.id   AF-A0A8S1J149-F1
#
_cell.length_a   1.000
_cell.length_b   1.000
_cell.length_c   1.000
_cell.angle_alpha   90.00
_cell.angle_beta   90.00
_cell.angle_gamma   90.00
#
_symmetry.space_group_name_H-M   'P 1'
#
loop_
_entity.id
_entity.type
_entity.pdbx_description
1 polymer ?
#
loop_
_entity_poly.entity_id
_entity_poly.type
_entity_poly.pdbx_seq_one_letter_code
_entity_poly.pdbx_strand_id
1 'polypeptide(L)'
;GDAFLFHSFSPNLEKDEAALHTGCPVLKGVKWTGTIWIHTVPFRPGSFARPDPNAPPPPDPGHCVDLRDECAKWAERGECEKNVQYMAGNQDGAGHCRASCSACEVCKDVDRACYNRNREAAGYLVLDEREASPGYRSPVV
;
A
#
# COMPACT_ATOMS: atom_id res chain seq x y z
N GLY A 1 -3.32 26.36 -3.07
CA GLY A 1 -3.13 26.27 -4.53
C GLY A 1 -3.97 25.13 -5.03
N ASP A 2 -4.40 25.20 -6.28
CA ASP A 2 -5.26 24.17 -6.86
C ASP A 2 -4.41 23.00 -7.38
N ALA A 3 -4.96 21.80 -7.30
CA ALA A 3 -4.35 20.58 -7.82
C ALA A 3 -5.37 19.82 -8.66
N PHE A 4 -4.89 19.14 -9.70
CA PHE A 4 -5.67 18.17 -10.46
C PHE A 4 -4.89 16.86 -10.52
N LEU A 5 -5.60 15.75 -10.41
CA LEU A 5 -5.07 14.39 -10.47
C LEU A 5 -5.77 13.66 -11.61
N PHE A 6 -5.01 12.88 -12.37
CA PHE A 6 -5.52 12.00 -13.41
C PHE A 6 -4.68 10.72 -13.42
N HIS A 7 -5.26 9.63 -13.90
CA HIS A 7 -4.57 8.35 -14.05
C HIS A 7 -4.07 8.21 -15.48
N SER A 8 -2.79 7.90 -15.67
CA SER A 8 -2.21 7.66 -17.01
C SER A 8 -2.50 6.24 -17.53
N PHE A 9 -3.04 5.37 -16.68
CA PHE A 9 -3.32 3.97 -16.98
C PHE A 9 -4.74 3.62 -16.52
N SER A 10 -5.40 2.76 -17.28
CA SER A 10 -6.64 2.11 -16.88
C SER A 10 -6.37 1.12 -15.74
N PRO A 11 -7.40 0.67 -15.03
CA PRO A 11 -7.23 -0.38 -14.02
C PRO A 11 -6.63 -1.68 -14.61
N ASN A 12 -6.76 -1.93 -15.91
CA ASN A 12 -6.14 -3.07 -16.59
C ASN A 12 -4.64 -2.87 -16.89
N LEU A 13 -4.01 -1.82 -16.38
CA LEU A 13 -2.61 -1.44 -16.63
C LEU A 13 -2.31 -1.08 -18.11
N GLU A 14 -3.34 -0.75 -18.87
CA GLU A 14 -3.19 -0.24 -20.23
C GLU A 14 -3.11 1.28 -20.21
N LYS A 15 -2.30 1.87 -21.09
CA LYS A 15 -2.20 3.34 -21.18
C LYS A 15 -3.56 3.93 -21.53
N ASP A 16 -3.99 4.92 -20.75
CA ASP A 16 -5.24 5.63 -21.00
C ASP A 16 -4.98 6.78 -22.00
N GLU A 17 -5.42 6.59 -23.25
CA GLU A 17 -5.29 7.63 -24.28
C GLU A 17 -6.17 8.86 -23.99
N ALA A 18 -7.23 8.74 -23.19
CA ALA A 18 -8.04 9.88 -22.76
C ALA A 18 -7.30 10.77 -21.74
N ALA A 19 -6.24 10.25 -21.11
CA ALA A 19 -5.40 10.99 -20.17
C ALA A 19 -4.29 11.81 -20.85
N LEU A 20 -4.20 11.79 -22.18
CA LEU A 20 -3.29 12.66 -22.93
C LEU A 20 -3.60 14.13 -22.63
N HIS A 21 -2.60 14.85 -22.15
CA HIS A 21 -2.73 16.24 -21.75
C HIS A 21 -1.46 17.03 -22.08
N THR A 22 -1.60 18.34 -22.13
CA THR A 22 -0.49 19.27 -22.29
C THR A 22 -0.81 20.61 -21.62
N GLY A 23 0.20 21.44 -21.42
CA GLY A 23 0.01 22.82 -20.99
C GLY A 23 -0.16 23.76 -22.18
N CYS A 24 -1.28 24.49 -22.25
CA CYS A 24 -1.44 25.56 -23.23
C CYS A 24 -0.41 26.70 -23.02
N PRO A 25 -0.03 27.42 -24.10
CA PRO A 25 0.89 28.55 -24.01
C PRO A 25 0.40 29.66 -23.07
N VAL A 26 1.34 30.32 -22.38
CA VAL A 26 1.05 31.48 -21.54
C VAL A 26 1.00 32.74 -22.41
N LEU A 27 -0.17 33.36 -22.55
CA LEU A 27 -0.33 34.57 -23.38
C LEU A 27 0.19 35.84 -22.69
N LYS A 28 0.21 35.88 -21.35
CA LYS A 28 0.71 37.01 -20.56
C LYS A 28 1.18 36.53 -19.19
N GLY A 29 2.34 37.02 -18.73
CA GLY A 29 2.89 36.70 -17.40
C GLY A 29 3.67 35.39 -17.36
N VAL A 30 3.64 34.69 -16.22
CA VAL A 30 4.40 33.46 -15.96
C VAL A 30 3.51 32.42 -15.28
N LYS A 31 3.60 31.16 -15.73
CA LYS A 31 2.93 30.01 -15.12
C LYS A 31 3.97 29.14 -14.39
N TRP A 32 3.73 28.88 -13.11
CA TRP A 32 4.50 27.94 -12.30
C TRP A 32 3.64 26.72 -11.96
N THR A 33 4.18 25.52 -12.11
CA THR A 33 3.51 24.26 -11.74
C THR A 33 4.50 23.29 -11.11
N GLY A 34 4.08 22.57 -10.08
CA GLY A 34 4.79 21.40 -9.56
C GLY A 34 4.08 20.13 -10.02
N THR A 35 4.83 19.16 -10.52
CA THR A 35 4.27 17.88 -11.00
C THR A 35 4.86 16.73 -10.19
N ILE A 36 4.00 15.89 -9.63
CA ILE A 36 4.38 14.67 -8.94
C ILE A 36 3.90 13.49 -9.79
N TRP A 37 4.80 12.55 -10.07
CA TRP A 37 4.48 11.31 -10.78
C TRP A 37 4.46 10.17 -9.77
N ILE A 38 3.32 9.49 -9.69
CA ILE A 38 3.14 8.30 -8.84
C ILE A 38 3.20 7.10 -9.76
N HIS A 39 4.22 6.26 -9.59
CA HIS A 39 4.42 5.10 -10.44
C HIS A 39 3.82 3.84 -9.82
N THR A 40 3.17 3.01 -10.65
CA THR A 40 2.65 1.69 -10.26
C THR A 40 3.74 0.62 -10.17
N VAL A 41 4.91 0.89 -10.77
CA VAL A 41 6.13 0.07 -10.66
C VAL A 41 7.30 0.94 -10.23
N PRO A 42 8.33 0.39 -9.57
CA PRO A 42 9.47 1.19 -9.14
C PRO A 42 10.17 1.88 -10.32
N PHE A 43 10.26 3.21 -10.30
CA PHE A 43 10.94 4.00 -11.33
C PHE A 43 12.44 3.66 -11.44
N ARG A 44 13.04 3.22 -10.33
CA ARG A 44 14.41 2.71 -10.26
C ARG A 44 14.37 1.29 -9.68
N PRO A 45 14.18 0.25 -10.51
CA PRO A 45 13.97 -1.11 -10.03
C PRO A 45 15.08 -1.59 -9.09
N GLY A 46 16.34 -1.27 -9.40
CA GLY A 46 17.48 -1.67 -8.58
C GLY A 46 17.52 -1.04 -7.18
N SER A 47 16.95 0.16 -6.99
CA SER A 47 16.92 0.80 -5.66
C SER A 47 15.78 0.31 -4.78
N PHE A 48 14.81 -0.40 -5.36
CA PHE A 48 13.68 -1.03 -4.65
C PHE A 48 13.66 -2.54 -4.85
N ALA A 49 14.77 -3.12 -5.30
CA ALA A 49 14.89 -4.55 -5.48
C ALA A 49 14.69 -5.21 -4.12
N ARG A 50 13.78 -6.19 -4.06
CA ARG A 50 13.66 -7.02 -2.87
C ARG A 50 14.99 -7.73 -2.65
N PRO A 51 15.43 -7.89 -1.38
CA PRO A 51 16.64 -8.64 -1.06
C PRO A 51 16.60 -10.06 -1.63
N ASP A 52 15.40 -10.66 -1.64
CA ASP A 52 15.10 -11.94 -2.28
C ASP A 52 13.99 -11.75 -3.32
N PRO A 53 14.29 -11.87 -4.63
CA PRO A 53 13.30 -11.82 -5.71
C PRO A 53 12.28 -12.97 -5.68
N ASN A 54 12.63 -14.11 -5.05
CA ASN A 54 11.78 -15.29 -4.98
C ASN A 54 10.90 -15.32 -3.72
N ALA A 55 11.16 -14.44 -2.75
CA ALA A 55 10.31 -14.33 -1.59
C ALA A 55 8.90 -13.90 -1.99
N PRO A 56 7.85 -14.52 -1.42
CA PRO A 56 6.48 -14.10 -1.67
C PRO A 56 6.33 -12.62 -1.31
N PRO A 57 5.47 -11.87 -2.02
CA PRO A 57 5.13 -10.51 -1.62
C PRO A 57 4.63 -10.49 -0.17
N PRO A 58 4.97 -9.43 0.59
CA PRO A 58 4.35 -9.25 1.89
C PRO A 58 2.83 -9.24 1.69
N PRO A 59 2.08 -9.89 2.60
CA PRO A 59 0.64 -9.94 2.49
C PRO A 59 0.07 -8.52 2.56
N ASP A 60 -1.12 -8.36 1.99
CA ASP A 60 -1.82 -7.09 2.08
C ASP A 60 -2.01 -6.68 3.55
N PRO A 61 -1.86 -5.39 3.90
CA PRO A 61 -2.03 -4.88 5.26
C PRO A 61 -3.40 -5.20 5.90
N GLY A 62 -4.42 -5.53 5.10
CA GLY A 62 -5.70 -6.00 5.59
C GLY A 62 -5.64 -7.38 6.26
N HIS A 63 -4.67 -8.22 5.90
CA HIS A 63 -4.40 -9.47 6.60
C HIS A 63 -3.61 -9.22 7.87
N CYS A 64 -4.15 -9.70 8.98
CA CYS A 64 -3.46 -9.70 10.26
C CYS A 64 -2.73 -11.02 10.45
N VAL A 65 -1.47 -11.07 10.05
CA VAL A 65 -0.63 -12.27 10.14
C VAL A 65 0.77 -11.91 10.60
N ASP A 66 1.47 -12.90 11.13
CA ASP A 66 2.91 -12.82 11.42
C ASP A 66 3.70 -13.36 10.22
N LEU A 67 4.78 -12.66 9.87
CA LEU A 67 5.64 -12.98 8.71
C LEU A 67 6.85 -13.85 9.10
N ARG A 68 6.94 -14.20 10.38
CA ARG A 68 8.03 -14.99 10.99
C ARG A 68 7.47 -15.88 12.09
N ASP A 69 7.95 -17.12 12.14
CA ASP A 69 7.56 -18.09 13.17
C ASP A 69 8.00 -17.65 14.57
N GLU A 70 9.01 -16.77 14.66
CA GLU A 70 9.55 -16.25 15.91
C GLU A 70 8.74 -15.09 16.49
N CYS A 71 7.75 -14.54 15.78
CA CYS A 71 7.00 -13.36 16.20
C CYS A 71 6.40 -13.51 17.60
N ALA A 72 5.79 -14.65 17.92
CA ALA A 72 5.22 -14.90 19.25
C ALA A 72 6.30 -14.84 20.34
N LYS A 73 7.45 -15.48 20.11
CA LYS A 73 8.58 -15.48 21.04
C LYS A 73 9.19 -14.09 21.20
N TRP A 74 9.22 -13.28 20.14
CA TRP A 74 9.69 -11.90 20.19
C TRP A 74 8.72 -11.00 20.97
N ALA A 75 7.41 -11.16 20.74
CA ALA A 75 6.39 -10.42 21.48
C ALA A 75 6.47 -10.71 22.99
N GLU A 76 6.63 -11.98 23.40
CA GLU A 76 6.85 -12.36 24.80
C GLU A 76 8.09 -11.71 25.43
N ARG A 77 9.10 -11.34 24.63
CA ARG A 77 10.31 -10.63 25.09
C ARG A 77 10.16 -9.10 25.13
N GLY A 78 8.97 -8.59 24.83
CA GLY A 78 8.67 -7.16 24.78
C GLY A 78 9.27 -6.46 23.56
N GLU A 79 9.45 -7.19 22.45
CA GLU A 79 9.92 -6.58 21.20
C GLU A 79 8.84 -5.68 20.56
N CYS A 80 7.57 -5.88 20.90
CA CYS A 80 6.48 -5.02 20.43
C CYS A 80 6.68 -3.55 20.85
N GLU A 81 7.29 -3.31 22.03
CA GLU A 81 7.61 -1.97 22.54
C GLU A 81 9.05 -1.54 22.23
N LYS A 82 10.00 -2.47 22.26
CA LYS A 82 11.43 -2.16 22.01
C LYS A 82 11.75 -1.99 20.54
N ASN A 83 11.00 -2.67 19.67
CA ASN A 83 11.22 -2.74 18.24
C ASN A 83 9.89 -2.55 17.49
N VAL A 84 9.16 -1.50 17.87
CA VAL A 84 7.81 -1.17 17.37
C VAL A 84 7.75 -1.19 15.84
N GLN A 85 8.70 -0.53 15.17
CA GLN A 85 8.69 -0.40 13.71
C GLN A 85 8.78 -1.75 12.99
N TYR A 86 9.63 -2.67 13.46
CA TYR A 86 9.73 -3.99 12.85
C TYR A 86 8.54 -4.88 13.21
N MET A 87 8.10 -4.84 14.47
CA MET A 87 7.11 -5.75 15.01
C MET A 87 5.68 -5.33 14.64
N ALA A 88 5.26 -4.15 15.09
CA ALA A 88 3.92 -3.62 14.90
C ALA A 88 3.78 -2.75 13.64
N GLY A 89 4.85 -2.05 13.23
CA GLY A 89 4.85 -1.11 12.12
C GLY A 89 4.67 0.34 12.56
N ASN A 90 4.66 1.24 11.58
CA ASN A 90 4.47 2.68 11.74
C ASN A 90 3.88 3.28 10.45
N GLN A 91 3.99 4.61 10.29
CA GLN A 91 3.50 5.32 9.10
C GLN A 91 4.24 4.93 7.80
N ASP A 92 5.41 4.31 7.90
CA ASP A 92 6.25 3.91 6.76
C ASP A 92 5.94 2.49 6.29
N GLY A 93 5.17 1.71 7.05
CA GLY A 93 4.75 0.38 6.66
C GLY A 93 4.16 -0.48 7.77
N ALA A 94 3.43 -1.51 7.34
CA ALA A 94 2.92 -2.57 8.21
C ALA A 94 4.10 -3.37 8.82
N GLY A 95 4.05 -3.64 10.13
CA GLY A 95 5.04 -4.46 10.81
C GLY A 95 5.00 -5.94 10.39
N HIS A 96 6.06 -6.67 10.74
CA HIS A 96 6.23 -8.09 10.43
C HIS A 96 5.52 -9.03 11.41
N CYS A 97 5.18 -8.57 12.61
CA CYS A 97 4.65 -9.39 13.71
C CYS A 97 3.36 -8.80 14.28
N ARG A 98 2.50 -8.28 13.40
CA ARG A 98 1.33 -7.48 13.80
C ARG A 98 0.32 -8.30 14.58
N ALA A 99 0.14 -9.58 14.25
CA ALA A 99 -0.78 -10.45 14.96
C ALA A 99 -0.27 -10.73 16.38
N SER A 100 1.00 -11.13 16.51
CA SER A 100 1.65 -11.34 17.82
C SER A 100 1.66 -10.08 18.70
N CYS A 101 1.81 -8.89 18.11
CA CYS A 101 1.78 -7.62 18.84
C CYS A 101 0.38 -7.03 19.04
N SER A 102 -0.68 -7.72 18.64
CA SER A 102 -2.06 -7.20 18.69
C SER A 102 -2.21 -5.82 18.01
N ALA A 103 -1.41 -5.58 16.96
CA ALA A 103 -1.43 -4.35 16.17
C ALA A 103 -2.50 -4.38 15.06
N CYS A 104 -3.24 -5.49 14.94
CA CYS A 104 -4.34 -5.70 14.02
C CYS A 104 -5.30 -6.77 14.56
N GLU A 105 -6.45 -6.92 13.90
CA GLU A 105 -7.47 -7.91 14.23
C GLU A 105 -7.39 -9.10 13.26
N VAL A 106 -7.35 -10.34 13.77
CA VAL A 106 -7.44 -11.53 12.92
C VAL A 106 -8.87 -11.68 12.39
N CYS A 107 -9.06 -11.32 11.13
CA CYS A 107 -10.35 -11.34 10.47
C CYS A 107 -10.83 -12.75 10.17
N LYS A 108 -12.15 -12.93 10.14
CA LYS A 108 -12.78 -14.13 9.55
C LYS A 108 -12.67 -14.06 8.03
N ASP A 109 -12.67 -15.22 7.35
CA ASP A 109 -12.32 -15.36 5.92
C ASP A 109 -13.02 -14.38 4.96
N VAL A 110 -14.26 -13.96 5.27
CA VAL A 110 -15.07 -13.04 4.45
C VAL A 110 -15.42 -11.71 5.14
N ASP A 111 -14.71 -11.34 6.21
CA ASP A 111 -14.97 -10.10 6.95
C ASP A 111 -14.25 -8.89 6.33
N ARG A 112 -14.90 -8.28 5.32
CA ARG A 112 -14.41 -7.05 4.66
C ARG A 112 -14.25 -5.88 5.60
N ALA A 113 -15.14 -5.77 6.59
CA ALA A 113 -15.10 -4.65 7.52
C ALA A 113 -13.85 -4.73 8.40
N CYS A 114 -13.54 -5.93 8.91
CA CYS A 114 -12.28 -6.19 9.61
C CYS A 114 -11.07 -5.94 8.72
N TYR A 115 -11.08 -6.46 7.49
CA TYR A 115 -9.98 -6.28 6.56
C TYR A 115 -9.68 -4.79 6.29
N ASN A 116 -10.72 -3.98 6.07
CA ASN A 116 -10.54 -2.54 5.85
C ASN A 116 -10.10 -1.78 7.11
N ARG A 117 -10.59 -2.16 8.30
CA ARG A 117 -10.07 -1.60 9.57
C ARG A 117 -8.56 -1.84 9.72
N ASN A 118 -8.10 -3.05 9.40
CA ASN A 118 -6.68 -3.38 9.44
C ASN A 118 -5.83 -2.57 8.46
N ARG A 119 -6.36 -2.27 7.26
CA ARG A 119 -5.71 -1.42 6.26
C ARG A 119 -5.57 0.01 6.75
N GLU A 120 -6.67 0.61 7.21
CA GLU A 120 -6.68 1.98 7.72
C GLU A 120 -5.75 2.13 8.92
N ALA A 121 -5.77 1.18 9.85
CA ALA A 121 -4.88 1.16 11.01
C ALA A 121 -3.39 1.11 10.62
N ALA A 122 -3.07 0.49 9.48
CA ALA A 122 -1.73 0.45 8.92
C ALA A 122 -1.41 1.64 7.98
N GLY A 123 -2.30 2.62 7.84
CA GLY A 123 -2.11 3.81 7.00
C GLY A 123 -2.47 3.62 5.52
N TYR A 124 -3.17 2.54 5.16
CA TYR A 124 -3.58 2.24 3.79
C TYR A 124 -5.04 2.63 3.53
N LEU A 125 -5.34 2.97 2.28
CA LEU A 125 -6.72 3.22 1.84
C LEU A 125 -7.58 1.95 1.95
N VAL A 126 -8.86 2.12 2.27
CA VAL A 126 -9.84 1.02 2.24
C VAL A 126 -9.90 0.38 0.86
N LEU A 127 -10.12 -0.93 0.83
CA LEU A 127 -10.33 -1.64 -0.42
C LEU A 127 -11.80 -1.51 -0.83
N ASP A 128 -12.03 -0.81 -1.94
CA ASP A 128 -13.31 -0.77 -2.67
C ASP A 128 -13.18 -1.59 -3.96
N GLU A 129 -13.93 -2.66 -4.07
CA GLU A 129 -13.89 -3.54 -5.26
C GLU A 129 -14.37 -2.85 -6.53
N ARG A 130 -15.16 -1.77 -6.41
CA ARG A 130 -15.59 -0.96 -7.57
C ARG A 130 -14.45 -0.15 -8.17
N GLU A 131 -13.43 0.12 -7.36
CA GLU A 131 -12.21 0.82 -7.77
C GLU A 131 -11.09 -0.15 -8.14
N ALA A 132 -11.28 -1.45 -7.86
CA ALA A 132 -10.32 -2.48 -8.17
C ALA A 132 -10.30 -2.81 -9.67
N SER A 133 -9.13 -3.17 -10.16
CA SER A 133 -8.94 -3.59 -11.53
C SER A 133 -9.81 -4.79 -11.91
N PRO A 134 -10.39 -4.83 -13.12
CA PRO A 134 -11.00 -6.03 -13.67
C PRO A 134 -10.03 -7.23 -13.56
N GLY A 135 -10.45 -8.28 -12.85
CA GLY A 135 -9.60 -9.46 -12.58
C GLY A 135 -8.81 -9.41 -11.27
N TYR A 136 -8.88 -8.31 -10.51
CA TYR A 136 -8.42 -8.27 -9.13
C TYR A 136 -9.21 -9.29 -8.31
N ARG A 137 -8.52 -10.35 -7.87
CA ARG A 137 -9.08 -11.29 -6.91
C ARG A 137 -8.93 -10.67 -5.54
N SER A 138 -10.08 -10.27 -5.02
CA SER A 138 -10.17 -9.74 -3.68
C SER A 138 -9.66 -10.77 -2.68
N PRO A 139 -8.72 -10.41 -1.79
CA PRO A 139 -8.10 -11.34 -0.86
C PRO A 139 -9.02 -11.82 0.29
N VAL A 140 -10.29 -11.41 0.28
CA VAL A 140 -11.31 -11.68 1.31
C VAL A 140 -12.44 -12.56 0.72
N VAL A 141 -12.14 -13.32 -0.34
CA VAL A 141 -13.05 -14.24 -1.05
C VAL A 141 -12.44 -15.63 -1.08
#